data_AF-A0A2I0I0X6-F1
#
_entry.id   AF-A0A2I0I0X6-F1
#
_cell.length_a   1.000
_cell.length_b   1.000
_cell.length_c   1.000
_cell.angle_alpha   90.00
_cell.angle_beta   90.00
_cell.angle_gamma   90.00
#
_symmetry.space_group_name_H-M   'P 1'
#
loop_
_entity.id
_entity.type
_entity.pdbx_description
1 polymer ?
#
loop_
_entity_poly.entity_id
_entity_poly.type
_entity_poly.pdbx_seq_one_letter_code
_entity_poly.pdbx_strand_id
1 'polypeptide(L)'
;MLNMVSLLPHCKKDNKVESKEIKGATLNELVELRNCSSCLFFECRKHKDLYLWMAKCPNGPSVKFLVNAVHTMEELKLTGNHLRGSRPLLTFSTNFDNNAHWKLLKEMIIQIFGTPKGHQKSKPYHDHVFVFSIVDDHIWFRNYQISVPHNESDKVSRGSLEKMTLVEVGPRFCLNPIKIFGGSFGGPTLYENPFYVSPNQIRALERKPKVNTFAKKVKAKTRRKMHELSNPLEPDEFADMWKE
;
A
#
# COMPACT_ATOMS: atom_id res chain seq x y z
N MET A 1 -4.59 -9.27 -1.14
CA MET A 1 -5.34 -9.96 -0.08
C MET A 1 -4.99 -11.44 -0.01
N LEU A 2 -5.20 -12.24 -1.06
CA LEU A 2 -4.97 -13.70 -1.02
C LEU A 2 -3.54 -14.08 -0.58
N ASN A 3 -2.54 -13.38 -1.09
CA ASN A 3 -1.14 -13.60 -0.69
C ASN A 3 -0.87 -13.32 0.81
N MET A 4 -1.62 -12.40 1.44
CA MET A 4 -1.50 -12.20 2.89
C MET A 4 -2.12 -13.37 3.68
N VAL A 5 -3.22 -13.93 3.19
CA VAL A 5 -3.88 -15.09 3.78
C VAL A 5 -3.04 -16.36 3.63
N SER A 6 -2.28 -16.50 2.54
CA SER A 6 -1.35 -17.62 2.37
C SER A 6 -0.11 -17.49 3.26
N LEU A 7 0.39 -16.27 3.46
CA LEU A 7 1.56 -15.98 4.29
C LEU A 7 1.31 -16.14 5.79
N LEU A 8 0.15 -15.68 6.28
CA LEU A 8 -0.15 -15.67 7.72
C LEU A 8 -1.03 -16.88 8.09
N PRO A 9 -0.48 -17.93 8.75
CA PRO A 9 -1.24 -19.15 9.04
C PRO A 9 -2.39 -18.93 10.04
N HIS A 10 -2.28 -17.91 10.90
CA HIS A 10 -3.33 -17.49 11.85
C HIS A 10 -4.38 -16.56 11.25
N CYS A 11 -4.24 -16.17 9.99
CA CYS A 11 -5.22 -15.31 9.32
C CYS A 11 -6.53 -16.06 9.06
N LYS A 12 -7.65 -15.44 9.44
CA LYS A 12 -9.00 -15.88 9.11
C LYS A 12 -9.56 -14.93 8.07
N LYS A 13 -9.77 -15.41 6.84
CA LYS A 13 -10.42 -14.63 5.78
C LYS A 13 -11.91 -14.51 6.09
N ASP A 14 -12.43 -13.29 6.05
CA ASP A 14 -13.86 -13.02 6.18
C ASP A 14 -14.46 -12.46 4.88
N ASN A 15 -15.79 -12.37 4.83
CA ASN A 15 -16.54 -11.81 3.72
C ASN A 15 -16.33 -10.29 3.64
N LYS A 16 -16.59 -9.73 2.45
CA LYS A 16 -16.50 -8.29 2.23
C LYS A 16 -17.61 -7.58 3.02
N VAL A 17 -17.24 -6.58 3.81
CA VAL A 17 -18.19 -5.76 4.58
C VAL A 17 -18.74 -4.64 3.70
N GLU A 18 -20.07 -4.53 3.61
CA GLU A 18 -20.72 -3.44 2.87
C GLU A 18 -20.69 -2.12 3.64
N SER A 19 -20.38 -1.04 2.92
CA SER A 19 -19.89 0.21 3.49
C SER A 19 -20.99 1.27 3.61
N LYS A 20 -21.93 1.12 4.54
CA LYS A 20 -22.86 2.24 4.83
C LYS A 20 -22.62 2.94 6.17
N GLU A 21 -22.83 2.36 7.35
CA GLU A 21 -22.99 3.29 8.51
C GLU A 21 -22.11 3.13 9.74
N ILE A 22 -21.45 2.00 10.04
CA ILE A 22 -20.57 1.94 11.24
C ILE A 22 -19.36 1.02 11.02
N LYS A 23 -18.32 1.53 10.34
CA LYS A 23 -17.14 0.72 9.99
C LYS A 23 -16.40 0.19 11.22
N GLY A 24 -16.23 0.99 12.26
CA GLY A 24 -15.38 0.62 13.40
C GLY A 24 -16.02 -0.41 14.33
N ALA A 25 -17.25 -0.16 14.80
CA ALA A 25 -17.92 -1.04 15.75
C ALA A 25 -18.24 -2.41 15.15
N THR A 26 -18.80 -2.45 13.94
CA THR A 26 -19.08 -3.71 13.24
C THR A 26 -17.80 -4.52 12.97
N LEU A 27 -16.68 -3.86 12.64
CA LEU A 27 -15.40 -4.57 12.49
C LEU A 27 -14.88 -5.12 13.82
N ASN A 28 -15.08 -4.41 14.93
CA ASN A 28 -14.71 -4.92 16.25
C ASN A 28 -15.57 -6.14 16.64
N GLU A 29 -16.89 -6.09 16.41
CA GLU A 29 -17.80 -7.23 16.65
C GLU A 29 -17.40 -8.45 15.81
N LEU A 30 -17.09 -8.26 14.53
CA LEU A 30 -16.62 -9.36 13.66
C LEU A 30 -15.31 -9.98 14.17
N VAL A 31 -14.40 -9.15 14.67
CA VAL A 31 -13.12 -9.60 15.21
C VAL A 31 -13.32 -10.37 16.52
N GLU A 32 -14.26 -9.93 17.36
CA GLU A 32 -14.66 -10.62 18.60
C GLU A 32 -15.34 -11.96 18.31
N LEU A 33 -16.30 -12.00 17.37
CA LEU A 33 -16.96 -13.23 16.92
C LEU A 33 -15.97 -14.27 16.37
N ARG A 34 -14.89 -13.80 15.72
CA ARG A 34 -13.81 -14.66 15.22
C ARG A 34 -12.73 -14.96 16.25
N ASN A 35 -12.83 -14.42 17.46
CA ASN A 35 -11.83 -14.51 18.52
C ASN A 35 -10.42 -14.15 18.00
N CYS A 36 -10.31 -12.99 17.37
CA CYS A 36 -9.07 -12.44 16.83
C CYS A 36 -8.65 -11.21 17.65
N SER A 37 -7.34 -10.99 17.82
CA SER A 37 -6.81 -9.83 18.57
C SER A 37 -6.43 -8.65 17.68
N SER A 38 -6.36 -8.88 16.36
CA SER A 38 -5.87 -7.91 15.39
C SER A 38 -6.66 -8.04 14.10
N CYS A 39 -6.81 -6.92 13.38
CA CYS A 39 -7.57 -6.85 12.14
C CYS A 39 -6.79 -6.13 11.04
N LEU A 40 -6.84 -6.70 9.84
CA LEU A 40 -6.34 -6.10 8.60
C LEU A 40 -7.53 -5.83 7.68
N PHE A 41 -7.89 -4.55 7.53
CA PHE A 41 -9.03 -4.16 6.71
C PHE A 41 -8.57 -3.38 5.47
N PHE A 42 -8.84 -3.96 4.29
CA PHE A 42 -8.51 -3.37 2.99
C PHE A 42 -9.68 -2.55 2.47
N GLU A 43 -9.52 -1.23 2.42
CA GLU A 43 -10.51 -0.28 1.89
C GLU A 43 -10.10 0.14 0.47
N CYS A 44 -10.80 -0.37 -0.54
CA CYS A 44 -10.64 0.07 -1.93
C CYS A 44 -11.56 1.25 -2.23
N ARG A 45 -11.02 2.38 -2.69
CA ARG A 45 -11.81 3.53 -3.15
C ARG A 45 -11.64 3.74 -4.66
N LYS A 46 -12.75 4.04 -5.34
CA LYS A 46 -12.81 4.31 -6.79
C LYS A 46 -12.17 3.22 -7.66
N HIS A 47 -12.07 1.98 -7.15
CA HIS A 47 -11.36 0.86 -7.77
C HIS A 47 -9.90 1.16 -8.17
N LYS A 48 -9.27 2.15 -7.54
CA LYS A 48 -7.90 2.60 -7.87
C LYS A 48 -7.03 2.76 -6.64
N ASP A 49 -7.58 3.33 -5.58
CA ASP A 49 -6.83 3.63 -4.36
C ASP A 49 -7.05 2.52 -3.34
N LEU A 50 -5.96 1.94 -2.84
CA LEU A 50 -5.98 0.93 -1.81
C LEU A 50 -5.51 1.53 -0.48
N TYR A 51 -6.38 1.48 0.52
CA TYR A 51 -6.05 1.81 1.90
C TYR A 51 -6.03 0.55 2.74
N LEU A 52 -5.10 0.48 3.68
CA LEU A 52 -5.00 -0.61 4.64
C LEU A 52 -5.14 -0.05 6.04
N TRP A 53 -6.09 -0.59 6.78
CA TRP A 53 -6.20 -0.39 8.20
C TRP A 53 -5.57 -1.57 8.93
N MET A 54 -4.64 -1.28 9.83
CA MET A 54 -4.10 -2.24 10.79
C MET A 54 -4.60 -1.84 12.17
N ALA A 55 -5.34 -2.72 12.84
CA ALA A 55 -5.90 -2.42 14.16
C ALA A 55 -5.64 -3.54 15.14
N LYS A 56 -5.36 -3.17 16.40
CA LYS A 56 -5.50 -4.04 17.56
C LYS A 56 -6.91 -3.86 18.11
N CYS A 57 -7.66 -4.96 18.18
CA CYS A 57 -9.04 -4.94 18.66
C CYS A 57 -9.10 -5.60 20.05
N PRO A 58 -10.00 -5.16 20.95
CA PRO A 58 -11.02 -4.11 20.77
C PRO A 58 -10.54 -2.69 21.10
N ASN A 59 -9.47 -2.54 21.88
CA ASN A 59 -9.11 -1.25 22.50
C ASN A 59 -8.32 -0.29 21.60
N GLY A 60 -7.78 -0.75 20.48
CA GLY A 60 -6.78 -0.01 19.69
C GLY A 60 -5.34 -0.37 20.08
N PRO A 61 -4.34 0.27 19.47
CA PRO A 61 -4.43 1.36 18.49
C PRO A 61 -4.79 0.88 17.09
N SER A 62 -5.12 1.83 16.20
CA SER A 62 -5.31 1.56 14.77
C SER A 62 -4.56 2.54 13.89
N VAL A 63 -4.08 2.06 12.75
CA VAL A 63 -3.31 2.86 11.80
C VAL A 63 -3.88 2.70 10.41
N LYS A 64 -4.04 3.84 9.72
CA LYS A 64 -4.43 3.89 8.33
C LYS A 64 -3.21 4.13 7.45
N PHE A 65 -3.02 3.26 6.46
CA PHE A 65 -2.00 3.36 5.44
C PHE A 65 -2.63 3.57 4.06
N LEU A 66 -1.94 4.33 3.21
CA LEU A 66 -2.10 4.24 1.76
C LEU A 66 -1.13 3.16 1.26
N VAL A 67 -1.63 2.19 0.51
CA VAL A 67 -0.81 1.11 -0.06
C VAL A 67 -0.44 1.46 -1.49
N ASN A 68 0.86 1.54 -1.76
CA ASN A 68 1.45 1.83 -3.07
C ASN A 68 2.35 0.67 -3.52
N ALA A 69 2.74 0.69 -4.81
CA ALA A 69 3.73 -0.23 -5.40
C ALA A 69 3.49 -1.71 -5.04
N VAL A 70 2.24 -2.17 -5.21
CA VAL A 70 1.84 -3.55 -4.90
C VAL A 70 2.28 -4.47 -6.03
N HIS A 71 3.08 -5.45 -5.67
CA HIS A 71 3.56 -6.52 -6.52
C HIS A 71 3.12 -7.86 -5.92
N THR A 72 2.42 -8.69 -6.70
CA THR A 72 1.91 -9.99 -6.24
C THR A 72 2.98 -11.07 -6.37
N MET A 73 2.79 -12.20 -5.67
CA MET A 73 3.66 -13.39 -5.79
C MET A 73 3.66 -14.01 -7.20
N GLU A 74 2.67 -13.67 -8.04
CA GLU A 74 2.55 -14.19 -9.43
C GLU A 74 3.44 -13.42 -10.42
N GLU A 75 4.13 -12.37 -9.99
CA GLU A 75 5.02 -11.62 -10.87
C GLU A 75 6.27 -12.41 -11.24
N LEU A 76 6.57 -12.48 -12.55
CA LEU A 76 7.64 -13.29 -13.14
C LEU A 76 9.04 -13.06 -12.53
N LYS A 77 9.31 -11.86 -12.00
CA LYS A 77 10.62 -11.50 -11.41
C LYS A 77 10.87 -12.12 -10.04
N LEU A 78 9.84 -12.67 -9.41
CA LEU A 78 9.91 -13.25 -8.07
C LEU A 78 10.03 -14.77 -8.21
N THR A 79 11.25 -15.27 -8.05
CA THR A 79 11.60 -16.68 -8.34
C THR A 79 11.65 -17.57 -7.11
N GLY A 80 11.58 -16.99 -5.90
CA GLY A 80 11.66 -17.76 -4.68
C GLY A 80 10.34 -18.47 -4.35
N ASN A 81 10.41 -19.48 -3.50
CA ASN A 81 9.26 -20.22 -2.99
C ASN A 81 9.54 -20.70 -1.57
N HIS A 82 8.59 -20.56 -0.66
CA HIS A 82 8.77 -21.02 0.72
C HIS A 82 7.57 -21.83 1.20
N LEU A 83 7.80 -22.65 2.22
CA LEU A 83 6.81 -23.51 2.81
C LEU A 83 5.64 -22.72 3.40
N ARG A 84 4.43 -22.99 2.91
CA ARG A 84 3.20 -22.37 3.47
C ARG A 84 3.03 -22.75 4.94
N GLY A 85 2.85 -21.73 5.79
CA GLY A 85 2.71 -21.89 7.24
C GLY A 85 4.03 -22.04 7.99
N SER A 86 5.19 -21.96 7.33
CA SER A 86 6.47 -21.79 8.05
C SER A 86 6.47 -20.47 8.84
N ARG A 87 7.28 -20.41 9.90
CA ARG A 87 7.30 -19.24 10.79
C ARG A 87 8.25 -18.19 10.21
N PRO A 88 7.78 -17.00 9.81
CA PRO A 88 8.65 -15.97 9.26
C PRO A 88 9.60 -15.44 10.33
N LEU A 89 10.82 -15.12 9.92
CA LEU A 89 11.68 -14.21 10.68
C LEU A 89 11.29 -12.78 10.33
N LEU A 90 11.11 -11.91 11.33
CA LEU A 90 10.82 -10.50 11.11
C LEU A 90 12.10 -9.69 11.28
N THR A 91 12.47 -8.93 10.25
CA THR A 91 13.63 -8.04 10.27
C THR A 91 13.17 -6.61 10.05
N PHE A 92 13.63 -5.71 10.91
CA PHE A 92 13.30 -4.28 10.87
C PHE A 92 14.57 -3.46 10.68
N SER A 93 14.51 -2.42 9.86
CA SER A 93 15.56 -1.40 9.79
C SER A 93 15.70 -0.64 11.12
N THR A 94 16.90 -0.19 11.44
CA THR A 94 17.19 0.63 12.64
C THR A 94 16.37 1.91 12.70
N ASN A 95 15.93 2.44 11.56
CA ASN A 95 15.06 3.62 11.45
C ASN A 95 13.76 3.50 12.26
N PHE A 96 13.28 2.29 12.54
CA PHE A 96 12.06 2.10 13.34
C PHE A 96 12.23 2.51 14.80
N ASP A 97 13.46 2.56 15.30
CA ASP A 97 13.77 2.89 16.70
C ASP A 97 14.00 4.39 16.93
N ASN A 98 13.92 5.22 15.89
CA ASN A 98 14.19 6.66 15.98
C ASN A 98 12.99 7.44 16.57
N ASN A 99 11.79 7.23 16.04
CA ASN A 99 10.59 7.99 16.46
C ASN A 99 9.58 7.13 17.21
N ALA A 100 8.82 7.73 18.13
CA ALA A 100 7.81 7.02 18.92
C ALA A 100 6.71 6.36 18.07
N HIS A 101 6.25 7.05 17.01
CA HIS A 101 5.25 6.48 16.10
C HIS A 101 5.80 5.27 15.33
N TRP A 102 7.09 5.28 14.96
CA TRP A 102 7.72 4.14 14.30
C TRP A 102 7.90 2.95 15.26
N LYS A 103 8.25 3.21 16.52
CA LYS A 103 8.31 2.15 17.54
C LYS A 103 6.95 1.49 17.76
N LEU A 104 5.88 2.29 17.82
CA LEU A 104 4.51 1.77 17.92
C LEU A 104 4.16 0.90 16.71
N LEU A 105 4.50 1.36 15.51
CA LEU A 105 4.27 0.61 14.27
C LEU A 105 5.07 -0.69 14.21
N LYS A 106 6.33 -0.67 14.63
CA LYS A 106 7.17 -1.88 14.74
C LYS A 106 6.50 -2.90 15.65
N GLU A 107 6.05 -2.50 16.83
CA GLU A 107 5.39 -3.41 17.78
C GLU A 107 4.06 -3.96 17.23
N MET A 108 3.23 -3.12 16.61
CA MET A 108 1.99 -3.59 15.95
C MET A 108 2.28 -4.60 14.83
N ILE A 109 3.28 -4.33 13.99
CA ILE A 109 3.66 -5.23 12.89
C ILE A 109 4.19 -6.56 13.44
N ILE A 110 4.99 -6.55 14.50
CA ILE A 110 5.48 -7.77 15.17
C ILE A 110 4.29 -8.64 15.61
N GLN A 111 3.28 -8.05 16.25
CA GLN A 111 2.12 -8.79 16.73
C GLN A 111 1.20 -9.29 15.62
N ILE A 112 1.10 -8.58 14.50
CA ILE A 112 0.22 -8.94 13.38
C ILE A 112 0.87 -9.98 12.47
N PHE A 113 2.13 -9.75 12.06
CA PHE A 113 2.86 -10.59 11.11
C PHE A 113 3.62 -11.73 11.79
N GLY A 114 3.85 -11.64 13.10
CA GLY A 114 4.41 -12.73 13.90
C GLY A 114 3.46 -13.91 13.97
N THR A 115 3.96 -15.11 13.68
CA THR A 115 3.18 -16.34 13.84
C THR A 115 3.24 -16.81 15.29
N PRO A 116 2.10 -17.00 15.99
CA PRO A 116 2.07 -17.49 17.36
C PRO A 116 2.75 -18.86 17.49
N LYS A 117 3.47 -19.07 18.60
CA LYS A 117 4.13 -20.33 18.89
C LYS A 117 3.08 -21.44 19.05
N GLY A 118 3.25 -22.56 18.34
CA GLY A 118 2.35 -23.71 18.45
C GLY A 118 1.00 -23.54 17.76
N HIS A 119 0.85 -22.55 16.88
CA HIS A 119 -0.39 -22.42 16.11
C HIS A 119 -0.62 -23.66 15.25
N GLN A 120 -1.86 -24.18 15.21
CA GLN A 120 -2.19 -25.47 14.56
C GLN A 120 -1.76 -25.57 13.10
N LYS A 121 -1.81 -24.46 12.35
CA LYS A 121 -1.40 -24.37 10.94
C LYS A 121 0.07 -23.98 10.75
N SER A 122 0.80 -23.74 11.83
CA SER A 122 2.22 -23.38 11.76
C SER A 122 3.07 -24.64 11.62
N LYS A 123 4.13 -24.53 10.82
CA LYS A 123 5.15 -25.56 10.65
C LYS A 123 6.39 -25.18 11.46
N PRO A 124 7.19 -26.15 11.91
CA PRO A 124 8.31 -25.89 12.81
C PRO A 124 9.47 -25.12 12.17
N TYR A 125 9.60 -25.18 10.84
CA TYR A 125 10.73 -24.62 10.10
C TYR A 125 10.63 -23.11 9.85
N HIS A 126 11.80 -22.49 9.72
CA HIS A 126 11.99 -21.11 9.31
C HIS A 126 12.56 -21.09 7.88
N ASP A 127 11.72 -20.74 6.91
CA ASP A 127 12.04 -20.85 5.49
C ASP A 127 12.05 -19.48 4.78
N HIS A 128 11.53 -18.44 5.46
CA HIS A 128 11.42 -17.12 4.88
C HIS A 128 11.55 -16.00 5.92
N VAL A 129 11.88 -14.81 5.41
CA VAL A 129 12.11 -13.58 6.17
C VAL A 129 11.21 -12.49 5.62
N PHE A 130 10.47 -11.84 6.52
CA PHE A 130 9.79 -10.57 6.24
C PHE A 130 10.71 -9.42 6.63
N VAL A 131 11.01 -8.58 5.64
CA VAL A 131 11.85 -7.40 5.81
C VAL A 131 10.97 -6.17 5.73
N PHE A 132 11.02 -5.38 6.80
CA PHE A 132 10.40 -4.06 6.89
C PHE A 132 11.50 -3.00 6.92
N SER A 133 11.54 -2.15 5.90
CA SER A 133 12.52 -1.06 5.81
C SER A 133 11.81 0.28 5.62
N ILE A 134 12.25 1.31 6.34
CA ILE A 134 11.75 2.68 6.13
C ILE A 134 12.65 3.39 5.11
N VAL A 135 12.06 3.88 4.03
CA VAL A 135 12.71 4.72 3.01
C VAL A 135 11.72 5.81 2.64
N ASP A 136 12.14 7.08 2.66
CA ASP A 136 11.30 8.25 2.37
C ASP A 136 10.00 8.31 3.21
N ASP A 137 10.09 7.98 4.50
CA ASP A 137 8.95 7.86 5.43
C ASP A 137 7.87 6.85 4.98
N HIS A 138 8.21 5.95 4.06
CA HIS A 138 7.39 4.82 3.66
C HIS A 138 7.98 3.51 4.18
N ILE A 139 7.09 2.63 4.66
CA ILE A 139 7.46 1.28 5.05
C ILE A 139 7.39 0.38 3.82
N TRP A 140 8.52 -0.15 3.40
CA TRP A 140 8.62 -1.17 2.37
C TRP A 140 8.56 -2.56 3.02
N PHE A 141 7.63 -3.37 2.54
CA PHE A 141 7.55 -4.79 2.88
C PHE A 141 8.14 -5.62 1.74
N ARG A 142 9.01 -6.56 2.11
CA ARG A 142 9.55 -7.58 1.20
C ARG A 142 9.59 -8.94 1.88
N ASN A 143 9.42 -9.98 1.08
CA ASN A 143 9.44 -11.36 1.53
C ASN A 143 10.52 -12.14 0.77
N TYR A 144 11.45 -12.72 1.53
CA TYR A 144 12.59 -13.46 1.00
C TYR A 144 12.58 -14.91 1.49
N GLN A 145 12.82 -15.84 0.59
CA GLN A 145 13.14 -17.22 0.92
C GLN A 145 14.58 -17.31 1.41
N ILE A 146 14.80 -18.13 2.43
CA ILE A 146 16.12 -18.53 2.90
C ILE A 146 16.61 -19.69 2.03
N SER A 147 17.56 -19.43 1.15
CA SER A 147 18.18 -20.47 0.33
C SER A 147 19.56 -20.81 0.89
N VAL A 148 19.74 -22.08 1.25
CA VAL A 148 21.04 -22.61 1.67
C VAL A 148 21.48 -23.60 0.59
N PRO A 149 22.65 -23.42 -0.04
CA PRO A 149 23.16 -24.37 -1.02
C PRO A 149 23.36 -25.72 -0.33
N HIS A 150 22.59 -26.71 -0.76
CA HIS A 150 22.61 -28.06 -0.21
C HIS A 150 23.69 -28.87 -0.93
N ASN A 151 24.60 -29.46 -0.17
CA ASN A 151 25.38 -30.62 -0.62
C ASN A 151 24.55 -31.87 -0.24
N GLU A 152 24.70 -32.98 -0.96
CA GLU A 152 23.84 -34.20 -0.90
C GLU A 152 23.60 -34.85 0.48
N SER A 153 24.17 -34.31 1.56
CA SER A 153 23.90 -34.72 2.95
C SER A 153 22.81 -33.87 3.60
N ASP A 154 21.75 -34.50 4.14
CA ASP A 154 20.64 -33.86 4.87
C ASP A 154 21.04 -32.97 6.06
N LYS A 155 22.30 -33.01 6.51
CA LYS A 155 22.83 -32.15 7.56
C LYS A 155 23.47 -30.91 6.97
N VAL A 156 22.89 -29.75 7.25
CA VAL A 156 23.47 -28.46 6.88
C VAL A 156 24.81 -28.29 7.61
N SER A 157 25.91 -28.32 6.85
CA SER A 157 27.26 -28.08 7.37
C SER A 157 27.41 -26.61 7.79
N ARG A 158 28.21 -26.30 8.81
CA ARG A 158 28.44 -24.90 9.24
C ARG A 158 28.97 -24.02 8.11
N GLY A 159 29.80 -24.56 7.21
CA GLY A 159 30.28 -23.84 6.02
C GLY A 159 29.20 -23.58 4.96
N SER A 160 28.10 -24.35 4.95
CA SER A 160 26.94 -24.07 4.08
C SER A 160 26.11 -22.88 4.58
N LEU A 161 26.11 -22.60 5.90
CA LEU A 161 25.41 -21.41 6.44
C LEU A 161 26.06 -20.11 5.98
N GLU A 162 27.38 -20.08 5.81
CA GLU A 162 28.11 -18.89 5.32
C GLU A 162 27.72 -18.51 3.89
N LYS A 163 27.19 -19.46 3.12
CA LYS A 163 26.72 -19.24 1.74
C LYS A 163 25.20 -19.06 1.66
N MET A 164 24.53 -18.75 2.76
CA MET A 164 23.10 -18.50 2.77
C MET A 164 22.76 -17.28 1.89
N THR A 165 21.84 -17.48 0.95
CA THR A 165 21.34 -16.43 0.05
C THR A 165 19.85 -16.20 0.28
N LEU A 166 19.39 -15.00 -0.05
CA LEU A 166 17.99 -14.60 0.04
C LEU A 166 17.42 -14.42 -1.36
N VAL A 167 16.33 -15.12 -1.67
CA VAL A 167 15.65 -15.05 -2.97
C VAL A 167 14.28 -14.43 -2.78
N GLU A 168 13.91 -13.44 -3.58
CA GLU A 168 12.64 -12.73 -3.41
C GLU A 168 11.44 -13.59 -3.87
N VAL A 169 10.41 -13.69 -3.02
CA VAL A 169 9.17 -14.46 -3.25
C VAL A 169 7.98 -13.53 -3.49
N GLY A 170 7.95 -12.41 -2.76
CA GLY A 170 6.80 -11.52 -2.69
C GLY A 170 5.72 -11.94 -1.71
N PRO A 171 4.63 -11.15 -1.59
CA PRO A 171 4.37 -9.91 -2.30
C PRO A 171 5.28 -8.78 -1.82
N ARG A 172 5.44 -7.76 -2.66
CA ARG A 172 6.11 -6.51 -2.31
C ARG A 172 5.07 -5.39 -2.29
N PHE A 173 5.13 -4.53 -1.28
CA PHE A 173 4.27 -3.36 -1.22
C PHE A 173 4.89 -2.27 -0.36
N CYS A 174 4.44 -1.05 -0.59
CA CYS A 174 4.84 0.15 0.12
C CYS A 174 3.66 0.66 0.94
N LEU A 175 3.85 0.88 2.24
CA LEU A 175 2.87 1.44 3.14
C LEU A 175 3.25 2.88 3.48
N ASN A 176 2.39 3.82 3.14
CA ASN A 176 2.51 5.21 3.53
C ASN A 176 1.57 5.51 4.71
N PRO A 177 2.08 5.77 5.93
CA PRO A 177 1.23 6.07 7.08
C PRO A 177 0.48 7.38 6.87
N ILE A 178 -0.83 7.37 7.12
CA ILE A 178 -1.70 8.54 7.01
C ILE A 178 -1.97 9.11 8.40
N LYS A 179 -2.61 8.31 9.26
CA LYS A 179 -2.99 8.67 10.62
C LYS A 179 -2.93 7.45 11.54
N ILE A 180 -2.56 7.68 12.80
CA ILE A 180 -2.60 6.73 13.90
C ILE A 180 -3.68 7.19 14.86
N PHE A 181 -4.56 6.28 15.26
CA PHE A 181 -5.62 6.50 16.23
C PHE A 181 -5.37 5.69 17.49
N GLY A 182 -5.75 6.26 18.64
CA GLY A 182 -5.62 5.59 19.93
C GLY A 182 -6.60 4.42 20.11
N GLY A 183 -7.76 4.46 19.45
CA GLY A 183 -8.77 3.41 19.50
C GLY A 183 -8.74 2.47 18.28
N SER A 184 -9.56 1.43 18.34
CA SER A 184 -9.76 0.53 17.20
C SER A 184 -10.71 1.17 16.18
N PHE A 185 -10.21 1.41 14.96
CA PHE A 185 -10.93 2.06 13.85
C PHE A 185 -11.54 3.43 14.17
N GLY A 186 -10.99 4.14 15.17
CA GLY A 186 -11.49 5.42 15.65
C GLY A 186 -10.75 5.89 16.90
N GLY A 187 -11.30 6.91 17.57
CA GLY A 187 -10.71 7.52 18.76
C GLY A 187 -9.79 8.70 18.44
N PRO A 188 -9.08 9.24 19.45
CA PRO A 188 -8.22 10.41 19.28
C PRO A 188 -7.06 10.11 18.33
N THR A 189 -6.73 11.07 17.47
CA THR A 189 -5.59 10.95 16.55
C THR A 189 -4.30 11.18 17.34
N LEU A 190 -3.44 10.16 17.40
CA LEU A 190 -2.15 10.22 18.08
C LEU A 190 -1.04 10.77 17.19
N TYR A 191 -1.15 10.53 15.88
CA TYR A 191 -0.20 10.99 14.89
C TYR A 191 -0.88 11.20 13.54
N GLU A 192 -0.52 12.27 12.85
CA GLU A 192 -0.92 12.56 11.48
C GLU A 192 0.33 12.88 10.67
N ASN A 193 0.48 12.23 9.51
CA ASN A 193 1.64 12.44 8.66
C ASN A 193 1.49 13.77 7.88
N PRO A 194 2.35 14.77 8.11
CA PRO A 194 2.25 16.05 7.41
C PRO A 194 2.62 15.96 5.93
N PHE A 195 3.39 14.95 5.53
CA PHE A 195 3.84 14.74 4.14
C PHE A 195 2.85 13.92 3.32
N TYR A 196 1.79 13.39 3.93
CA TYR A 196 0.80 12.61 3.23
C TYR A 196 -0.09 13.49 2.34
N VAL A 197 -0.06 13.23 1.03
CA VAL A 197 -0.99 13.83 0.07
C VAL A 197 -1.91 12.75 -0.47
N SER A 198 -3.22 13.00 -0.42
CA SER A 198 -4.19 12.02 -0.92
C SER A 198 -4.09 11.86 -2.44
N PRO A 199 -4.25 10.63 -2.99
CA PRO A 199 -4.26 10.41 -4.44
C PRO A 199 -5.31 11.25 -5.20
N ASN A 200 -6.43 11.56 -4.54
CA ASN A 200 -7.45 12.45 -5.10
C ASN A 200 -6.97 13.88 -5.24
N GLN A 201 -6.19 14.38 -4.28
CA GLN A 201 -5.60 15.71 -4.33
C GLN A 201 -4.52 15.78 -5.41
N ILE A 202 -3.67 14.75 -5.55
CA ILE A 202 -2.68 14.65 -6.64
C ILE A 202 -3.39 14.74 -8.00
N ARG A 203 -4.43 13.92 -8.22
CA ARG A 203 -5.24 13.96 -9.46
C ARG A 203 -5.93 15.31 -9.68
N ALA A 204 -6.37 15.99 -8.62
CA ALA A 204 -6.96 17.31 -8.73
C ALA A 204 -5.90 18.35 -9.14
N LEU A 205 -4.71 18.29 -8.56
CA LEU A 205 -3.57 19.15 -8.91
C LEU A 205 -3.12 18.93 -10.36
N GLU A 206 -3.07 17.69 -10.85
CA GLU A 206 -2.76 17.36 -12.25
C GLU A 206 -3.83 17.86 -13.24
N ARG A 207 -5.09 17.97 -12.80
CA ARG A 207 -6.19 18.47 -13.63
C ARG A 207 -6.22 20.00 -13.71
N LYS A 208 -5.82 20.72 -12.65
CA LYS A 208 -5.78 22.20 -12.61
C LYS A 208 -5.07 22.85 -13.80
N PRO A 209 -3.83 22.45 -14.21
CA PRO A 209 -3.17 23.09 -15.33
C PRO A 209 -3.92 22.85 -16.65
N LYS A 210 -4.53 21.67 -16.84
CA LYS A 210 -5.33 21.37 -18.04
C LYS A 210 -6.53 22.30 -18.18
N VAL A 211 -7.19 22.61 -17.07
CA VAL A 211 -8.29 23.60 -17.03
C VAL A 211 -7.78 24.99 -17.39
N ASN A 212 -6.64 25.41 -16.84
CA ASN A 212 -6.04 26.71 -17.17
C ASN A 212 -5.65 26.82 -18.64
N THR A 213 -5.11 25.75 -19.25
CA THR A 213 -4.77 25.72 -20.68
C THR A 213 -6.03 25.83 -21.55
N PHE A 214 -7.12 25.14 -21.17
CA PHE A 214 -8.39 25.26 -21.87
C PHE A 214 -8.96 26.68 -21.79
N ALA A 215 -8.96 27.29 -20.60
CA ALA A 215 -9.39 28.67 -20.42
C ALA A 215 -8.56 29.67 -21.26
N LYS A 216 -7.23 29.47 -21.34
CA LYS A 216 -6.36 30.27 -22.21
C LYS A 216 -6.71 30.10 -23.69
N LYS A 217 -6.99 28.88 -24.16
CA LYS A 217 -7.42 28.62 -25.55
C LYS A 217 -8.73 29.32 -25.88
N VAL A 218 -9.71 29.27 -24.97
CA VAL A 218 -11.00 29.95 -25.15
C VAL A 218 -10.79 31.47 -25.26
N LYS A 219 -10.02 32.08 -24.34
CA LYS A 219 -9.69 33.50 -24.40
C LYS A 219 -8.96 33.89 -25.70
N ALA A 220 -8.02 33.07 -26.16
CA ALA A 220 -7.31 33.30 -27.41
C ALA A 220 -8.25 33.24 -28.63
N LYS A 221 -9.20 32.30 -28.66
CA LYS A 221 -10.21 32.20 -29.72
C LYS A 221 -11.13 33.42 -29.74
N THR A 222 -11.59 33.90 -28.58
CA THR A 222 -12.40 35.11 -28.49
C THR A 222 -11.62 36.34 -28.93
N ARG A 223 -10.36 36.47 -28.50
CA ARG A 223 -9.47 37.57 -28.92
C ARG A 223 -9.25 37.57 -30.44
N ARG A 224 -9.05 36.40 -31.05
CA ARG A 224 -8.92 36.27 -32.50
C ARG A 224 -10.20 36.72 -33.22
N LYS A 225 -11.37 36.29 -32.76
CA LYS A 225 -12.65 36.74 -33.34
C LYS A 225 -12.85 38.26 -33.21
N MET A 226 -12.52 38.84 -32.06
CA MET A 226 -12.59 40.30 -31.88
C MET A 226 -11.59 41.03 -32.79
N HIS A 227 -10.39 40.48 -33.00
CA HIS A 227 -9.41 41.02 -33.94
C HIS A 227 -9.91 40.94 -35.40
N GLU A 228 -10.46 39.80 -35.81
CA GLU A 228 -11.06 39.64 -37.15
C GLU A 228 -12.25 40.60 -37.37
N LEU A 229 -13.06 40.86 -36.34
CA LEU A 229 -14.19 41.79 -36.42
C LEU A 229 -13.73 43.27 -36.45
N SER A 230 -12.68 43.61 -35.71
CA SER A 230 -12.15 44.99 -35.64
C SER A 230 -11.25 45.36 -36.81
N ASN A 231 -10.68 44.37 -37.49
CA ASN A 231 -9.89 44.53 -38.70
C ASN A 231 -10.58 43.82 -39.88
N PRO A 232 -11.75 44.28 -40.32
CA PRO A 232 -12.32 43.80 -41.58
C PRO A 232 -11.34 44.16 -42.70
N LEU A 233 -11.07 43.19 -43.58
CA LEU A 233 -10.30 43.45 -44.79
C LEU A 233 -11.11 44.42 -45.66
N GLU A 234 -10.44 45.42 -46.22
CA GLU A 234 -11.10 46.28 -47.20
C GLU A 234 -11.57 45.43 -48.38
N PRO A 235 -12.78 45.67 -48.90
CA PRO A 235 -13.26 44.99 -50.08
C PRO A 235 -12.29 45.24 -51.23
N ASP A 236 -11.80 44.17 -51.85
CA ASP A 236 -10.96 44.27 -53.04
C ASP A 236 -11.82 44.79 -54.20
N GLU A 237 -11.50 45.99 -54.68
CA GLU A 237 -12.23 46.68 -55.75
C GLU A 237 -12.28 45.87 -57.06
N PHE A 238 -11.37 44.90 -57.24
CA PHE A 238 -11.29 44.04 -58.41
C PHE A 238 -11.84 42.63 -58.20
N ALA A 239 -12.41 42.31 -57.04
CA ALA A 239 -12.86 40.96 -56.68
C ALA A 239 -13.92 40.36 -57.63
N ASP A 240 -14.65 41.21 -58.36
CA ASP A 240 -15.70 40.81 -59.31
C ASP A 240 -15.26 40.91 -60.80
N MET A 241 -14.01 41.30 -61.11
CA MET A 241 -13.55 41.43 -62.51
C MET A 241 -13.53 40.11 -63.31
N TRP A 242 -13.56 38.96 -62.63
CA TRP A 242 -13.38 37.64 -63.25
C TRP A 242 -14.52 36.66 -62.96
N LYS A 243 -15.68 37.13 -62.47
CA LYS A 243 -16.87 36.28 -62.33
C LYS A 243 -17.67 36.30 -63.64
N GLU A 244 -17.47 35.27 -64.46
CA GLU A 244 -18.31 34.94 -65.63
C GLU A 244 -19.72 34.49 -65.24
#